data_AF-W9NBN1-F1
#
_entry.id   AF-W9NBN1-F1
#
_cell.length_a   1.000
_cell.length_b   1.000
_cell.length_c   1.000
_cell.angle_alpha   90.00
_cell.angle_beta   90.00
_cell.angle_gamma   90.00
#
_symmetry.space_group_name_H-M   'P 1'
#
loop_
_entity.id
_entity.type
_entity.pdbx_description
1 polymer ?
#
loop_
_entity_poly.entity_id
_entity_poly.type
_entity_poly.pdbx_seq_one_letter_code
_entity_poly.pdbx_strand_id
1 'polypeptide(L)'
;MNEESIDSIPVVVEKVSIDRSPGSHGSGSTNGNKDTDKKNDNGWNGCTYVKLPSASRKPKRRRRKPALPEKTLKVRKSHNDVEKEYRTRLKLRFENLLAILQASSVKDKSLSEIYSTGVDHACSRGEVLDAARRHILALEEKNDKLFSKLKRLTGSVALT
;
A
#
# COMPACT_ATOMS: atom_id res chain seq x y z
N MET A 1 -20.96 -44.73 23.83
CA MET A 1 -19.67 -44.41 23.19
C MET A 1 -19.99 -44.28 21.72
N ASN A 2 -20.16 -43.05 21.25
CA ASN A 2 -20.58 -42.78 19.88
C ASN A 2 -19.37 -42.20 19.16
N GLU A 3 -18.79 -42.98 18.26
CA GLU A 3 -17.74 -42.58 17.34
C GLU A 3 -18.41 -41.83 16.17
N GLU A 4 -18.41 -40.51 16.19
CA GLU A 4 -18.82 -39.72 15.02
C GLU A 4 -17.60 -39.45 14.13
N SER A 5 -17.59 -40.16 13.00
CA SER A 5 -16.71 -39.95 11.85
C SER A 5 -16.93 -38.55 11.27
N ILE A 6 -15.93 -37.68 11.38
CA ILE A 6 -15.89 -36.34 10.75
C ILE A 6 -15.13 -36.38 9.44
N ASP A 7 -15.58 -37.23 8.51
CA ASP A 7 -15.25 -37.07 7.09
C ASP A 7 -16.40 -36.32 6.42
N SER A 8 -16.17 -35.04 6.07
CA SER A 8 -16.72 -34.31 4.90
C SER A 8 -17.00 -32.84 5.24
N ILE A 9 -15.98 -31.99 5.11
CA ILE A 9 -16.20 -30.58 4.77
C ILE A 9 -15.59 -30.35 3.38
N PRO A 10 -16.41 -30.14 2.33
CA PRO A 10 -15.87 -29.81 1.02
C PRO A 10 -15.25 -28.41 1.05
N VAL A 11 -13.93 -28.34 0.89
CA VAL A 11 -13.21 -27.10 0.59
C VAL A 11 -13.58 -26.69 -0.83
N VAL A 12 -14.54 -25.77 -0.96
CA VAL A 12 -14.84 -25.13 -2.25
C VAL A 12 -13.66 -24.21 -2.60
N VAL A 13 -12.71 -24.75 -3.36
CA VAL A 13 -11.66 -23.96 -4.01
C VAL A 13 -12.30 -23.25 -5.20
N GLU A 14 -12.72 -22.02 -4.99
CA GLU A 14 -13.18 -21.14 -6.06
C GLU A 14 -11.97 -20.77 -6.93
N LYS A 15 -11.80 -21.49 -8.05
CA LYS A 15 -10.80 -21.18 -9.07
C LYS A 15 -11.25 -19.94 -9.83
N VAL A 16 -10.76 -18.78 -9.43
CA VAL A 16 -10.84 -17.57 -10.26
C VAL A 16 -9.87 -17.73 -11.43
N SER A 17 -10.42 -18.12 -12.58
CA SER A 17 -9.71 -18.13 -13.87
C SER A 17 -9.48 -16.68 -14.32
N ILE A 18 -8.24 -16.19 -14.18
CA ILE A 18 -7.82 -14.93 -14.78
C ILE A 18 -7.36 -15.25 -16.20
N ASP A 19 -8.23 -14.95 -17.17
CA ASP A 19 -7.92 -14.94 -18.59
C ASP A 19 -6.77 -13.94 -18.87
N ARG A 20 -5.66 -14.43 -19.41
CA ARG A 20 -4.51 -13.59 -19.78
C ARG A 20 -4.50 -13.45 -21.29
N SER A 21 -5.06 -12.35 -21.77
CA SER A 21 -4.86 -11.90 -23.17
C SER A 21 -3.40 -11.49 -23.42
N PRO A 22 -2.79 -11.85 -24.56
CA PRO A 22 -1.42 -11.48 -24.90
C PRO A 22 -1.40 -10.08 -25.54
N GLY A 23 -0.93 -9.09 -24.78
CA GLY A 23 -0.59 -7.76 -25.28
C GLY A 23 0.69 -7.80 -26.11
N SER A 24 0.51 -7.91 -27.42
CA SER A 24 1.49 -7.63 -28.46
C SER A 24 1.74 -6.11 -28.60
N HIS A 25 2.85 -5.76 -29.27
CA HIS A 25 3.25 -4.46 -29.83
C HIS A 25 4.21 -3.58 -29.02
N GLY A 26 5.32 -3.23 -29.67
CA GLY A 26 5.93 -1.91 -29.51
C GLY A 26 7.45 -1.83 -29.31
N SER A 27 8.26 -2.45 -30.16
CA SER A 27 9.66 -2.05 -30.34
C SER A 27 9.72 -0.68 -31.03
N GLY A 28 10.05 0.37 -30.27
CA GLY A 28 10.30 1.71 -30.78
C GLY A 28 11.67 2.21 -30.36
N SER A 29 12.71 1.83 -31.10
CA SER A 29 14.06 2.38 -30.99
C SER A 29 14.18 3.55 -31.97
N THR A 30 13.99 4.78 -31.50
CA THR A 30 14.31 5.98 -32.28
C THR A 30 15.58 6.62 -31.75
N ASN A 31 16.71 6.28 -32.38
CA ASN A 31 17.95 7.05 -32.26
C ASN A 31 17.80 8.33 -33.08
N GLY A 32 17.36 9.41 -32.44
CA GLY A 32 17.37 10.75 -33.02
C GLY A 32 18.61 11.53 -32.59
N ASN A 33 19.75 11.32 -33.26
CA ASN A 33 20.85 12.27 -33.20
C ASN A 33 20.52 13.43 -34.16
N LYS A 34 19.97 14.52 -33.63
CA LYS A 34 19.97 15.81 -34.33
C LYS A 34 21.17 16.60 -33.81
N ASP A 35 22.25 16.57 -34.57
CA ASP A 35 23.31 17.57 -34.47
C ASP A 35 22.75 18.87 -35.05
N THR A 36 22.39 19.81 -34.19
CA THR A 36 22.18 21.20 -34.57
C THR A 36 23.23 22.05 -33.87
N ASP A 37 24.34 22.23 -34.55
CA ASP A 37 25.38 23.20 -34.18
C ASP A 37 24.86 24.59 -34.55
N LYS A 38 24.37 25.33 -33.54
CA LYS A 38 24.14 26.78 -33.65
C LYS A 38 24.94 27.45 -32.55
N LYS A 39 26.11 27.96 -32.93
CA LYS A 39 26.86 28.94 -32.14
C LYS A 39 26.07 30.23 -32.07
N ASN A 40 25.76 30.68 -30.87
CA ASN A 40 25.47 32.08 -30.61
C ASN A 40 26.48 32.53 -29.56
N ASP A 41 27.55 33.14 -30.05
CA ASP A 41 28.51 33.87 -29.24
C ASP A 41 27.83 35.17 -28.84
N ASN A 42 27.67 35.44 -27.53
CA ASN A 42 27.68 36.79 -26.95
C ASN A 42 27.63 36.77 -25.42
N GLY A 43 28.77 37.11 -24.80
CA GLY A 43 28.82 38.00 -23.64
C GLY A 43 28.64 37.41 -22.24
N TRP A 44 29.72 36.93 -21.63
CA TRP A 44 29.97 37.19 -20.21
C TRP A 44 31.48 37.30 -19.97
N ASN A 45 31.92 38.53 -19.70
CA ASN A 45 33.29 38.87 -19.36
C ASN A 45 33.57 38.51 -17.90
N GLY A 46 34.76 37.93 -17.64
CA GLY A 46 35.36 37.96 -16.30
C GLY A 46 35.13 36.73 -15.42
N CYS A 47 35.77 35.61 -15.75
CA CYS A 47 36.20 34.62 -14.76
C CYS A 47 37.37 33.86 -15.39
N THR A 48 38.57 33.94 -14.81
CA THR A 48 39.74 33.18 -15.25
C THR A 48 39.44 31.69 -15.11
N TYR A 49 38.93 31.10 -16.19
CA TYR A 49 38.55 29.71 -16.26
C TYR A 49 39.83 28.87 -16.23
N VAL A 50 40.19 28.38 -15.05
CA VAL A 50 41.19 27.31 -14.93
C VAL A 50 40.63 26.13 -15.72
N LYS A 51 41.23 25.86 -16.88
CA LYS A 51 40.82 24.78 -17.78
C LYS A 51 41.17 23.46 -17.09
N LEU A 52 40.23 22.96 -16.29
CA LEU A 52 40.36 21.63 -15.69
C LEU A 52 40.54 20.61 -16.83
N PRO A 53 41.49 19.67 -16.73
CA PRO A 53 41.63 18.62 -17.73
C PRO A 53 40.30 17.88 -17.83
N SER A 54 39.77 17.75 -19.06
CA SER A 54 38.55 16.99 -19.32
C SER A 54 38.71 15.59 -18.76
N ALA A 55 38.00 15.29 -17.66
CA ALA A 55 37.93 13.95 -17.13
C ALA A 55 37.44 13.01 -18.23
N SER A 56 38.13 11.87 -18.40
CA SER A 56 37.83 10.88 -19.43
C SER A 56 36.35 10.50 -19.42
N ARG A 57 35.61 10.95 -20.44
CA ARG A 57 34.21 10.59 -20.70
C ARG A 57 34.04 9.20 -21.31
N LYS A 58 34.91 8.24 -20.97
CA LYS A 58 34.73 6.85 -21.42
C LYS A 58 33.39 6.36 -20.86
N PRO A 59 32.39 6.06 -21.72
CA PRO A 59 31.07 5.67 -21.25
C PRO A 59 31.22 4.43 -20.37
N LYS A 60 30.56 4.45 -19.21
CA LYS A 60 30.59 3.34 -18.25
C LYS A 60 30.16 2.08 -19.00
N ARG A 61 31.10 1.16 -19.25
CA ARG A 61 30.81 -0.13 -19.91
C ARG A 61 29.68 -0.80 -19.12
N ARG A 62 28.49 -0.88 -19.71
CA ARG A 62 27.38 -1.63 -19.13
C ARG A 62 27.82 -3.09 -19.08
N ARG A 63 28.27 -3.54 -17.91
CA ARG A 63 28.51 -4.97 -17.69
C ARG A 63 27.18 -5.68 -17.93
N ARG A 64 27.11 -6.53 -18.95
CA ARG A 64 25.95 -7.40 -19.16
C ARG A 64 25.88 -8.30 -17.93
N LYS A 65 24.76 -8.24 -17.21
CA LYS A 65 24.52 -9.20 -16.12
C LYS A 65 24.44 -10.59 -16.76
N PRO A 66 25.15 -11.60 -16.22
CA PRO A 66 25.06 -12.96 -16.76
C PRO A 66 23.61 -13.42 -16.69
N ALA A 67 23.15 -14.09 -17.76
CA ALA A 67 21.83 -14.68 -17.80
C ALA A 67 21.72 -15.72 -16.68
N LEU A 68 20.74 -15.55 -15.80
CA LEU A 68 20.48 -16.51 -14.73
C LEU A 68 19.79 -17.75 -15.32
N PRO A 69 20.06 -18.96 -14.80
CA PRO A 69 19.38 -20.17 -15.25
C PRO A 69 17.86 -20.03 -15.13
N GLU A 70 17.10 -20.53 -16.11
CA GLU A 70 15.64 -20.38 -16.18
C GLU A 70 14.93 -20.84 -14.89
N LYS A 71 15.40 -21.93 -14.28
CA LYS A 71 14.89 -22.44 -13.00
C LYS A 71 14.99 -21.39 -11.88
N THR A 72 16.11 -20.66 -11.81
CA THR A 72 16.31 -19.61 -10.80
C THR A 72 15.42 -18.39 -11.04
N LEU A 73 15.12 -18.08 -12.31
CA LEU A 73 14.18 -17.00 -12.65
C LEU A 73 12.75 -17.38 -12.24
N LYS A 74 12.33 -18.62 -12.47
CA LYS A 74 11.01 -19.14 -12.07
C LYS A 74 10.82 -19.07 -10.55
N VAL A 75 11.79 -19.53 -9.77
CA VAL A 75 11.75 -19.49 -8.29
C VAL A 75 11.69 -18.04 -7.77
N ARG A 76 12.49 -17.13 -8.34
CA ARG A 76 12.44 -15.71 -7.97
C ARG A 76 11.10 -15.08 -8.29
N LYS A 77 10.55 -15.39 -9.46
CA LYS A 77 9.25 -14.88 -9.89
C LYS A 77 8.14 -15.35 -8.96
N SER A 78 8.06 -16.66 -8.68
CA SER A 78 7.03 -17.21 -7.79
C SER A 78 7.13 -16.61 -6.38
N HIS A 79 8.35 -16.44 -5.85
CA HIS A 79 8.55 -15.78 -4.55
C HIS A 79 8.05 -14.33 -4.56
N ASN A 80 8.41 -13.55 -5.58
CA ASN A 80 7.99 -12.16 -5.71
C ASN A 80 6.47 -12.04 -5.89
N ASP A 81 5.84 -12.96 -6.62
CA ASP A 81 4.40 -12.98 -6.84
C ASP A 81 3.66 -13.20 -5.50
N VAL A 82 4.11 -14.16 -4.68
CA VAL A 82 3.57 -14.41 -3.33
C VAL A 82 3.76 -13.19 -2.42
N GLU A 83 4.94 -12.58 -2.41
CA GLU A 83 5.22 -11.39 -1.61
C GLU A 83 4.36 -10.19 -2.04
N LYS A 84 4.16 -10.01 -3.35
CA LYS A 84 3.30 -8.97 -3.89
C LYS A 84 1.84 -9.17 -3.45
N GLU A 85 1.35 -10.40 -3.52
CA GLU A 85 0.00 -10.73 -3.04
C GLU A 85 -0.13 -10.46 -1.54
N TYR A 86 0.85 -10.87 -0.73
CA TYR A 86 0.90 -10.58 0.70
C TYR A 86 0.80 -9.07 0.97
N ARG A 87 1.63 -8.25 0.32
CA ARG A 87 1.60 -6.78 0.47
C ARG A 87 0.28 -6.18 0.02
N THR A 88 -0.32 -6.72 -1.05
CA THR A 88 -1.61 -6.25 -1.57
C THR A 88 -2.72 -6.53 -0.58
N ARG A 89 -2.79 -7.76 -0.04
CA ARG A 89 -3.74 -8.14 1.01
C ARG A 89 -3.56 -7.29 2.26
N LEU A 90 -2.31 -7.04 2.67
CA LEU A 90 -2.02 -6.19 3.82
C LEU A 90 -2.49 -4.74 3.58
N LYS A 91 -2.23 -4.18 2.39
CA LYS A 91 -2.71 -2.84 2.02
C LYS A 91 -4.24 -2.77 2.14
N LEU A 92 -4.97 -3.72 1.57
CA LEU A 92 -6.43 -3.73 1.64
C LEU A 92 -6.97 -3.73 3.07
N ARG A 93 -6.32 -4.45 4.00
CA ARG A 93 -6.71 -4.44 5.42
C ARG A 93 -6.59 -3.05 6.05
N PHE A 94 -5.55 -2.28 5.70
CA PHE A 94 -5.38 -0.91 6.19
C PHE A 94 -6.42 0.05 5.59
N GLU A 95 -6.72 -0.05 4.30
CA GLU A 95 -7.76 0.78 3.67
C GLU A 95 -9.13 0.50 4.31
N ASN A 96 -9.48 -0.77 4.53
CA ASN A 96 -10.73 -1.15 5.19
C ASN A 96 -10.78 -0.62 6.63
N LEU A 97 -9.69 -0.73 7.39
CA LEU A 97 -9.62 -0.20 8.75
C LEU A 97 -9.80 1.32 8.77
N LEU A 98 -9.15 2.04 7.85
CA LEU A 98 -9.30 3.48 7.71
C LEU A 98 -10.75 3.87 7.39
N ALA A 99 -11.41 3.14 6.48
CA ALA A 99 -12.81 3.38 6.15
C ALA A 99 -13.75 3.21 7.36
N ILE A 100 -13.52 2.19 8.20
CA ILE A 100 -14.30 1.97 9.44
C ILE A 100 -14.12 3.14 10.40
N LEU A 101 -12.89 3.63 10.56
CA LEU A 101 -12.56 4.73 11.48
C LEU A 101 -13.16 6.06 11.01
N GLN A 102 -13.15 6.32 9.71
CA GLN A 102 -13.79 7.50 9.13
C GLN A 102 -15.32 7.42 9.25
N ALA A 103 -15.91 6.24 9.01
CA ALA A 103 -17.35 6.06 9.17
C ALA A 103 -17.80 6.25 10.64
N SER A 104 -16.97 5.84 11.61
CA SER A 104 -17.29 6.04 13.03
C SER A 104 -17.09 7.47 13.50
N SER A 105 -16.11 8.21 12.95
CA SER A 105 -15.91 9.63 13.27
C SER A 105 -17.03 10.53 12.77
N VAL A 106 -17.69 10.19 11.66
CA VAL A 106 -18.88 10.94 11.18
C VAL A 106 -20.06 10.81 12.15
N LYS A 107 -20.16 9.67 12.84
CA LYS A 107 -21.24 9.40 13.81
C LYS A 107 -20.96 10.06 15.16
N ASP A 108 -19.70 10.08 15.59
CA ASP A 108 -19.24 10.73 16.83
C ASP A 108 -18.67 12.12 16.55
N LYS A 109 -19.49 13.16 16.75
CA LYS A 109 -19.15 14.59 16.56
C LYS A 109 -17.87 15.03 17.32
N SER A 110 -17.40 14.28 18.32
CA SER A 110 -16.17 14.57 19.06
C SER A 110 -14.88 14.08 18.39
N LEU A 111 -14.95 13.10 17.48
CA LEU A 111 -13.79 12.60 16.72
C LEU A 111 -13.72 13.18 15.31
N SER A 112 -14.81 13.81 14.87
CA SER A 112 -14.92 14.50 13.60
C SER A 112 -13.77 15.48 13.37
N GLU A 113 -13.33 16.22 14.39
CA GLU A 113 -12.26 17.23 14.24
C GLU A 113 -10.91 16.66 13.78
N ILE A 114 -10.62 15.39 14.03
CA ILE A 114 -9.38 14.71 13.59
C ILE A 114 -9.46 14.26 12.12
N TYR A 115 -10.68 14.05 11.59
CA TYR A 115 -10.91 13.48 10.26
C TYR A 115 -11.75 14.37 9.32
N SER A 116 -12.25 15.52 9.79
CA SER A 116 -13.14 16.44 9.07
C SER A 116 -12.44 17.48 8.22
N THR A 117 -11.12 17.55 8.23
CA THR A 117 -10.38 18.31 7.23
C THR A 117 -10.44 17.56 5.91
N GLY A 118 -11.52 17.80 5.17
CA GLY A 118 -11.79 17.18 3.89
C GLY A 118 -10.74 17.54 2.86
N VAL A 119 -9.68 16.73 2.75
CA VAL A 119 -8.81 16.56 1.58
C VAL A 119 -8.11 15.23 1.78
N ASP A 120 -8.55 14.16 1.11
CA ASP A 120 -7.82 12.88 0.94
C ASP A 120 -6.67 12.66 1.94
N HIS A 121 -7.00 12.59 3.23
CA HIS A 121 -5.98 12.56 4.26
C HIS A 121 -5.31 11.19 4.19
N ALA A 122 -4.18 11.17 3.49
CA ALA A 122 -3.31 10.02 3.36
C ALA A 122 -2.74 9.71 4.75
N CYS A 123 -3.50 8.97 5.54
CA CYS A 123 -3.08 8.50 6.85
C CYS A 123 -1.93 7.51 6.65
N SER A 124 -0.85 7.71 7.39
CA SER A 124 0.20 6.71 7.47
C SER A 124 -0.33 5.44 8.15
N ARG A 125 0.30 4.29 7.87
CA ARG A 125 -0.09 3.02 8.49
C ARG A 125 -0.01 3.08 10.02
N GLY A 126 0.94 3.82 10.57
CA GLY A 126 1.08 4.03 12.02
C GLY A 126 -0.11 4.80 12.58
N GLU A 127 -0.48 5.92 11.95
CA GLU A 127 -1.63 6.73 12.36
C GLU A 127 -2.94 5.95 12.31
N VAL A 128 -3.15 5.10 11.29
CA VAL A 128 -4.33 4.22 11.20
C VAL A 128 -4.39 3.27 12.42
N LEU A 129 -3.27 2.72 12.86
CA LEU A 129 -3.23 1.84 14.03
C LEU A 129 -3.47 2.61 15.33
N ASP A 130 -2.87 3.79 15.47
CA ASP A 130 -3.03 4.65 16.65
C ASP A 130 -4.49 5.12 16.78
N ALA A 131 -5.10 5.47 15.66
CA ALA A 131 -6.52 5.77 15.54
C ALA A 131 -7.40 4.59 15.93
N ALA A 132 -7.10 3.39 15.45
CA ALA A 132 -7.83 2.17 15.81
C ALA A 132 -7.77 1.89 17.31
N ARG A 133 -6.60 2.05 17.93
CA ARG A 133 -6.44 1.87 19.39
C ARG A 133 -7.31 2.85 20.16
N ARG A 134 -7.28 4.14 19.80
CA ARG A 134 -8.13 5.16 20.41
C ARG A 134 -9.62 4.85 20.23
N HIS A 135 -10.01 4.36 19.05
CA HIS A 135 -11.39 4.02 18.76
C HIS A 135 -11.91 2.85 19.61
N ILE A 136 -11.11 1.79 19.77
CA ILE A 136 -11.45 0.63 20.62
C ILE A 136 -11.68 1.07 22.07
N LEU A 137 -10.74 1.83 22.65
CA LEU A 137 -10.86 2.33 24.02
C LEU A 137 -12.13 3.17 24.22
N ALA A 138 -12.44 4.03 23.26
CA ALA A 138 -13.66 4.84 23.32
C ALA A 138 -14.95 4.00 23.21
N LEU A 139 -14.92 2.88 22.49
CA LEU A 139 -16.05 1.94 22.41
C LEU A 139 -16.19 1.14 23.70
N GLU A 140 -15.10 0.69 24.30
CA GLU A 140 -15.08 -0.03 25.58
C GLU A 140 -15.68 0.86 26.68
N GLU A 141 -15.24 2.12 26.79
CA GLU A 141 -15.79 3.07 27.77
C GLU A 141 -17.30 3.30 27.58
N LYS A 142 -17.77 3.40 26.33
CA LYS A 142 -19.20 3.54 26.04
C LYS A 142 -19.98 2.28 26.40
N ASN A 143 -19.43 1.10 26.12
CA ASN A 143 -20.04 -0.17 26.49
C ASN A 143 -20.17 -0.30 28.00
N ASP A 144 -19.15 0.07 28.77
CA ASP A 144 -19.18 0.03 30.25
C ASP A 144 -20.26 0.94 30.82
N LYS A 145 -20.41 2.15 30.25
CA LYS A 145 -21.47 3.10 30.62
C LYS A 145 -22.85 2.54 30.31
N LEU A 146 -23.03 1.94 29.13
CA LEU A 146 -24.29 1.32 28.73
C LEU A 146 -24.62 0.11 29.61
N PHE A 147 -23.63 -0.73 29.92
CA PHE A 147 -23.79 -1.88 30.79
C PHE A 147 -24.19 -1.46 32.21
N SER A 148 -23.54 -0.43 32.75
CA SER A 148 -23.89 0.15 34.06
C SER A 148 -25.32 0.71 34.08
N LYS A 149 -25.74 1.36 32.99
CA LYS A 149 -27.12 1.87 32.84
C LYS A 149 -28.13 0.72 32.76
N LEU A 150 -27.82 -0.33 31.99
CA LEU A 150 -28.66 -1.51 31.87
C LEU A 150 -28.84 -2.18 33.23
N LYS A 151 -27.73 -2.45 33.94
CA LYS A 151 -27.76 -3.05 35.29
C LYS A 151 -28.64 -2.28 36.27
N ARG A 152 -28.58 -0.94 36.23
CA ARG A 152 -29.45 -0.08 37.04
C ARG A 152 -30.92 -0.24 36.68
N LEU A 153 -31.26 -0.21 35.39
CA LEU A 153 -32.64 -0.32 34.92
C LEU A 153 -33.24 -1.70 35.21
N THR A 154 -32.48 -2.77 34.96
CA THR A 154 -32.95 -4.14 35.25
C THR A 154 -33.04 -4.40 36.75
N GLY A 155 -32.11 -3.84 37.54
CA GLY A 155 -32.16 -3.91 39.01
C GLY A 155 -33.37 -3.16 39.59
N SER A 156 -33.79 -2.05 39.00
CA SER A 156 -34.99 -1.31 39.44
C SER A 156 -36.30 -2.01 39.07
N VAL A 157 -36.33 -2.76 37.97
CA VAL A 157 -37.54 -3.48 37.50
C VAL A 157 -37.80 -4.75 38.33
N ALA A 158 -36.79 -5.33 38.98
CA ALA A 158 -36.96 -6.52 39.83
C ALA A 158 -37.49 -6.21 41.25
N LEU A 159 -37.70 -4.94 41.60
CA LEU A 159 -38.19 -4.48 42.92
C LEU A 159 -39.65 -3.99 42.90
N THR A 160 -40.36 -4.17 41.79
CA THR A 160 -41.79 -3.86 41.60
C THR A 160 -42.55 -5.12 41.26
#